data_AF-A0A1F9VFP8-F1
#
_entry.id   AF-A0A1F9VFP8-F1
#
_cell.length_a   1.000
_cell.length_b   1.000
_cell.length_c   1.000
_cell.angle_alpha   90.00
_cell.angle_beta   90.00
_cell.angle_gamma   90.00
#
_symmetry.space_group_name_H-M   'P 1'
#
loop_
_entity.id
_entity.type
_entity.pdbx_description
1 polymer ?
#
loop_
_entity_poly.entity_id
_entity_poly.type
_entity_poly.pdbx_seq_one_letter_code
_entity_poly.pdbx_strand_id
1 'polypeptide(L)'
;MTVEILDSKRLVAAVAAFKDSSACRERLVQTNFCAFARVVLGHLLRERPVWEERDLTALIAVFKCPKDVDKFVGRRFERNLDKLGFSTEIHNKILDEFRTLQQKGEVVGYTGVGKGGIVGLSPQEVSKVREFFKSLYEAASFAAVRKAVEVYTAAGIPQVTEGIYSPWAHYLQPGFCPIINKRSRGFLKEIEVSWENYAELMDVFGAMGKKFGMEDLGLVDEFIKDEHTWRRTLTDIVRVRK
;
A
#
# COMPACT_ATOMS: atom_id res chain seq x y z
N MET A 1 21.28 4.10 -10.41
CA MET A 1 20.88 2.78 -9.92
C MET A 1 20.42 1.86 -11.03
N THR A 2 20.95 0.63 -11.04
CA THR A 2 20.53 -0.47 -11.92
C THR A 2 20.21 -1.70 -11.07
N VAL A 3 19.05 -2.31 -11.31
CA VAL A 3 18.63 -3.55 -10.65
C VAL A 3 18.82 -4.71 -11.63
N GLU A 4 19.70 -5.63 -11.28
CA GLU A 4 20.00 -6.85 -12.05
C GLU A 4 19.36 -8.05 -11.34
N ILE A 5 18.53 -8.81 -12.06
CA ILE A 5 17.89 -10.02 -11.53
C ILE A 5 18.26 -11.20 -12.41
N LEU A 6 19.18 -12.02 -11.92
CA LEU A 6 19.73 -13.15 -12.66
C LEU A 6 18.67 -14.23 -12.94
N ASP A 7 18.78 -14.89 -14.09
CA ASP A 7 17.97 -16.07 -14.36
C ASP A 7 18.43 -17.24 -13.49
N SER A 8 17.46 -17.95 -12.90
CA SER A 8 17.73 -19.09 -12.05
C SER A 8 16.55 -20.04 -12.02
N LYS A 9 16.82 -21.34 -12.20
CA LYS A 9 15.79 -22.38 -12.03
C LYS A 9 15.17 -22.35 -10.64
N ARG A 10 15.96 -22.02 -9.62
CA ARG A 10 15.51 -21.87 -8.23
C ARG A 10 14.51 -20.72 -8.08
N LEU A 11 14.78 -19.60 -8.76
CA LEU A 11 13.86 -18.45 -8.77
C LEU A 11 12.53 -18.81 -9.43
N VAL A 12 12.58 -19.43 -10.61
CA VAL A 12 11.37 -19.85 -11.34
C VAL A 12 10.51 -20.79 -10.49
N ALA A 13 11.14 -21.80 -9.87
CA ALA A 13 10.45 -22.74 -8.99
C ALA A 13 9.83 -22.06 -7.76
N ALA A 14 10.57 -21.14 -7.11
CA ALA A 14 10.07 -20.42 -5.95
C ALA A 14 8.88 -19.50 -6.29
N VAL A 15 8.95 -18.80 -7.43
CA VAL A 15 7.85 -17.94 -7.90
C VAL A 15 6.61 -18.77 -8.23
N ALA A 16 6.77 -19.92 -8.90
CA ALA A 16 5.67 -20.83 -9.20
C ALA A 16 5.03 -21.37 -7.90
N ALA A 17 5.85 -21.86 -6.97
CA ALA A 17 5.37 -22.35 -5.68
C ALA A 17 4.64 -21.27 -4.87
N PHE A 18 5.12 -20.02 -4.92
CA PHE A 18 4.43 -18.90 -4.30
C PHE A 18 3.07 -18.64 -4.95
N LYS A 19 3.00 -18.61 -6.29
CA LYS A 19 1.73 -18.38 -7.01
C LYS A 19 0.65 -19.40 -6.66
N ASP A 20 1.05 -20.63 -6.33
CA ASP A 20 0.15 -21.71 -5.89
C ASP A 20 -0.11 -21.74 -4.37
N SER A 21 0.53 -20.86 -3.60
CA SER A 21 0.44 -20.84 -2.13
C SER A 21 -0.84 -20.16 -1.60
N SER A 22 -1.19 -20.46 -0.34
CA SER A 22 -2.25 -19.71 0.36
C SER A 22 -1.88 -18.24 0.58
N ALA A 23 -0.60 -17.93 0.79
CA ALA A 23 -0.11 -16.57 0.95
C ALA A 23 -0.41 -15.69 -0.27
N CYS A 24 -0.16 -16.21 -1.48
CA CYS A 24 -0.52 -15.52 -2.73
C CYS A 24 -2.04 -15.31 -2.83
N ARG A 25 -2.85 -16.34 -2.56
CA ARG A 25 -4.32 -16.22 -2.58
C ARG A 25 -4.84 -15.19 -1.59
N GLU A 26 -4.31 -15.17 -0.36
CA GLU A 26 -4.67 -14.18 0.65
C GLU A 26 -4.31 -12.76 0.20
N ARG A 27 -3.14 -12.59 -0.42
CA ARG A 27 -2.70 -11.30 -0.93
C ARG A 27 -3.56 -10.81 -2.10
N LEU A 28 -3.96 -11.70 -3.00
CA LEU A 28 -4.90 -11.37 -4.09
C LEU A 28 -6.27 -10.91 -3.56
N VAL A 29 -6.75 -11.47 -2.45
CA VAL A 29 -7.97 -10.98 -1.78
C VAL A 29 -7.78 -9.55 -1.27
N GLN A 30 -6.60 -9.22 -0.72
CA GLN A 30 -6.30 -7.86 -0.30
C GLN A 30 -6.19 -6.88 -1.50
N THR A 31 -5.81 -7.35 -2.69
CA THR A 31 -5.85 -6.54 -3.92
C THR A 31 -7.28 -6.10 -4.26
N ASN A 32 -8.32 -6.91 -3.97
CA ASN A 32 -9.71 -6.48 -4.15
C ASN A 32 -10.06 -5.30 -3.23
N PHE A 33 -9.50 -5.27 -2.02
CA PHE A 33 -9.63 -4.12 -1.12
C PHE A 33 -8.93 -2.86 -1.67
N CYS A 34 -7.85 -2.98 -2.44
CA CYS A 34 -7.21 -1.82 -3.08
C CYS A 34 -8.16 -1.06 -3.99
N ALA A 35 -8.93 -1.77 -4.82
CA ALA A 35 -9.89 -1.15 -5.72
C ALA A 35 -10.92 -0.33 -4.94
N PHE A 36 -11.47 -0.92 -3.88
CA PHE A 36 -12.38 -0.23 -2.96
C PHE A 36 -11.74 0.97 -2.26
N ALA A 37 -10.54 0.81 -1.70
CA ALA A 37 -9.83 1.90 -1.03
C ALA A 37 -9.54 3.06 -2.00
N ARG A 38 -9.21 2.76 -3.26
CA ARG A 38 -9.05 3.77 -4.33
C ARG A 38 -10.34 4.53 -4.61
N VAL A 39 -11.50 3.86 -4.58
CA VAL A 39 -12.81 4.53 -4.69
C VAL A 39 -13.04 5.49 -3.53
N VAL A 40 -12.83 5.04 -2.29
CA VAL A 40 -12.97 5.88 -1.08
C VAL A 40 -12.06 7.11 -1.15
N LEU A 41 -10.78 6.92 -1.47
CA LEU A 41 -9.81 8.02 -1.62
C LEU A 41 -10.20 8.98 -2.75
N GLY A 42 -10.66 8.45 -3.89
CA GLY A 42 -11.11 9.24 -5.02
C GLY A 42 -12.32 10.12 -4.70
N HIS A 43 -13.27 9.62 -3.91
CA HIS A 43 -14.38 10.43 -3.39
C HIS A 43 -13.90 11.48 -2.40
N LEU A 44 -13.02 11.11 -1.46
CA LEU A 44 -12.49 12.05 -0.47
C LEU A 44 -11.74 13.21 -1.10
N LEU A 45 -10.96 12.95 -2.16
CA LEU A 45 -10.24 13.98 -2.89
C LEU A 45 -11.17 14.98 -3.61
N ARG A 46 -12.33 14.50 -4.09
CA ARG A 46 -13.31 15.29 -4.86
C ARG A 46 -14.26 16.09 -3.97
N GLU A 47 -14.86 15.45 -2.97
CA GLU A 47 -15.87 16.07 -2.10
C GLU A 47 -15.25 16.91 -0.98
N ARG A 48 -13.98 16.65 -0.63
CA ARG A 48 -13.28 17.39 0.43
C ARG A 48 -12.06 18.13 -0.11
N PRO A 49 -12.24 19.39 -0.55
CA PRO A 49 -11.14 20.20 -1.07
C PRO A 49 -10.11 20.57 0.02
N VAL A 50 -10.55 20.66 1.28
CA VAL A 50 -9.70 20.90 2.45
C VAL A 50 -9.79 19.70 3.37
N TRP A 51 -8.63 19.11 3.66
CA TRP A 51 -8.48 18.02 4.62
C TRP A 51 -8.01 18.57 5.96
N GLU A 52 -8.38 17.87 7.02
CA GLU A 52 -7.95 18.10 8.40
C GLU A 52 -7.31 16.82 8.95
N GLU A 53 -6.60 16.90 10.08
CA GLU A 53 -5.98 15.74 10.71
C GLU A 53 -6.95 14.60 11.01
N ARG A 54 -8.21 14.96 11.32
CA ARG A 54 -9.28 13.99 11.57
C ARG A 54 -9.58 13.12 10.35
N ASP A 55 -9.40 13.66 9.14
CA ASP A 55 -9.64 12.91 7.90
C ASP A 55 -8.55 11.83 7.74
N LEU A 56 -7.28 12.18 7.98
CA LEU A 56 -6.16 11.24 7.97
C LEU A 56 -6.32 10.15 9.05
N THR A 57 -6.78 10.54 10.24
CA THR A 57 -7.08 9.59 11.32
C THR A 57 -8.24 8.66 10.96
N ALA A 58 -9.29 9.20 10.33
CA ALA A 58 -10.41 8.39 9.86
C ALA A 58 -9.97 7.41 8.76
N LEU A 59 -9.09 7.81 7.83
CA LEU A 59 -8.51 6.93 6.82
C LEU A 59 -7.74 5.75 7.42
N ILE A 60 -6.95 5.98 8.49
CA ILE A 60 -6.29 4.87 9.22
C ILE A 60 -7.36 3.86 9.68
N ALA A 61 -8.45 4.35 10.26
CA ALA A 61 -9.47 3.49 10.85
C ALA A 61 -10.35 2.79 9.80
N VAL A 62 -10.65 3.45 8.68
CA VAL A 62 -11.42 2.92 7.54
C VAL A 62 -10.63 1.83 6.81
N PHE A 63 -9.31 1.97 6.67
CA PHE A 63 -8.47 0.97 5.99
C PHE A 63 -7.88 -0.10 6.91
N LYS A 64 -8.12 0.02 8.23
CA LYS A 64 -7.77 -1.01 9.22
C LYS A 64 -8.90 -2.03 9.36
N CYS A 65 -9.08 -2.83 8.32
CA CYS A 65 -10.09 -3.88 8.29
C CYS A 65 -9.43 -5.26 8.49
N PRO A 66 -9.72 -5.96 9.61
CA PRO A 66 -9.13 -7.25 9.92
C PRO A 66 -9.76 -8.39 9.10
N LYS A 67 -9.04 -9.52 9.04
CA LYS A 67 -9.48 -10.76 8.37
C LYS A 67 -10.73 -11.38 9.00
N ASP A 68 -10.95 -11.17 10.29
CA ASP A 68 -12.13 -11.67 11.01
C ASP A 68 -13.30 -10.70 10.85
N VAL A 69 -14.18 -11.01 9.90
CA VAL A 69 -15.24 -10.09 9.45
C VAL A 69 -16.54 -10.35 10.21
N ASP A 70 -16.63 -9.87 11.45
CA ASP A 70 -17.86 -9.95 12.23
C ASP A 70 -18.72 -8.67 12.11
N LYS A 71 -19.89 -8.67 12.77
CA LYS A 71 -20.79 -7.49 12.83
C LYS A 71 -20.13 -6.26 13.47
N PHE A 72 -19.10 -6.43 14.29
CA PHE A 72 -18.38 -5.31 14.91
C PHE A 72 -17.46 -4.61 13.92
N VAL A 73 -16.87 -5.34 12.95
CA VAL A 73 -16.09 -4.74 11.85
C VAL A 73 -16.96 -3.81 11.02
N GLY A 74 -18.17 -4.24 10.64
CA GLY A 74 -19.12 -3.40 9.89
C GLY A 74 -19.48 -2.11 10.62
N ARG A 75 -19.87 -2.18 11.89
CA ARG A 75 -20.18 -1.00 12.72
C ARG A 75 -18.98 -0.08 12.91
N ARG A 76 -17.78 -0.64 13.05
CA ARG A 76 -16.55 0.15 13.18
C ARG A 76 -16.24 0.88 11.88
N PHE A 77 -16.40 0.21 10.75
CA PHE A 77 -16.19 0.81 9.44
C PHE A 77 -17.15 1.98 9.23
N GLU A 78 -18.46 1.76 9.38
CA GLU A 78 -19.51 2.77 9.23
C GLU A 78 -19.25 4.02 10.08
N ARG A 79 -19.00 3.85 11.38
CA ARG A 79 -18.70 4.97 12.29
C ARG A 79 -17.45 5.78 11.89
N ASN A 80 -16.47 5.16 11.23
CA ASN A 80 -15.28 5.88 10.78
C ASN A 80 -15.47 6.48 9.38
N LEU A 81 -16.34 5.88 8.56
CA LEU A 81 -16.77 6.45 7.28
C LEU A 81 -17.52 7.77 7.50
N ASP A 82 -18.39 7.83 8.50
CA ASP A 82 -19.12 9.06 8.89
C ASP A 82 -18.18 10.25 9.12
N LYS A 83 -16.99 10.01 9.68
CA LYS A 83 -16.01 11.05 10.01
C LYS A 83 -15.37 11.68 8.79
N LEU A 84 -15.38 10.97 7.65
CA LEU A 84 -14.85 11.48 6.40
C LEU A 84 -15.77 12.53 5.77
N GLY A 85 -17.00 12.72 6.26
CA GLY A 85 -17.87 13.84 5.87
C GLY A 85 -18.33 13.77 4.42
N PHE A 86 -18.57 12.57 3.90
CA PHE A 86 -19.15 12.37 2.58
C PHE A 86 -20.61 12.84 2.52
N SER A 87 -21.06 13.18 1.31
CA SER A 87 -22.50 13.31 1.05
C SER A 87 -23.24 11.99 1.35
N THR A 88 -24.51 12.06 1.74
CA THR A 88 -25.31 10.86 2.10
C THR A 88 -25.34 9.83 0.96
N GLU A 89 -25.42 10.29 -0.29
CA GLU A 89 -25.43 9.41 -1.46
C GLU A 89 -24.14 8.60 -1.57
N ILE A 90 -22.99 9.27 -1.45
CA ILE A 90 -21.66 8.64 -1.59
C ILE A 90 -21.33 7.78 -0.38
N HIS A 91 -21.71 8.24 0.81
CA HIS A 91 -21.61 7.46 2.03
C HIS A 91 -22.30 6.10 1.90
N ASN A 92 -23.56 6.10 1.45
CA ASN A 92 -24.33 4.86 1.29
C ASN A 92 -23.74 3.96 0.20
N LYS A 93 -23.27 4.52 -0.92
CA LYS A 93 -22.58 3.76 -1.98
C LYS A 93 -21.33 3.04 -1.46
N ILE A 94 -20.47 3.74 -0.72
CA ILE A 94 -19.25 3.13 -0.13
C ILE A 94 -19.64 2.05 0.89
N LEU A 95 -20.67 2.28 1.70
CA LEU A 95 -21.11 1.33 2.71
C LEU A 95 -21.67 0.03 2.09
N ASP A 96 -22.42 0.13 0.99
CA ASP A 96 -22.98 -1.03 0.30
C ASP A 96 -21.89 -1.84 -0.44
N GLU A 97 -20.91 -1.16 -1.03
CA GLU A 97 -19.72 -1.82 -1.61
C GLU A 97 -18.91 -2.54 -0.52
N PHE A 98 -18.68 -1.91 0.63
CA PHE A 98 -18.03 -2.53 1.78
C PHE A 98 -18.77 -3.78 2.26
N ARG A 99 -20.10 -3.72 2.39
CA ARG A 99 -20.94 -4.86 2.80
C ARG A 99 -20.84 -6.02 1.81
N THR A 100 -20.75 -5.70 0.51
CA THR A 100 -20.58 -6.70 -0.55
C THR A 100 -19.23 -7.41 -0.42
N LEU A 101 -18.15 -6.67 -0.21
CA LEU A 101 -16.83 -7.26 0.07
C LEU A 101 -16.83 -8.07 1.36
N GLN A 102 -17.51 -7.59 2.40
CA GLN A 102 -17.63 -8.29 3.69
C GLN A 102 -18.31 -9.65 3.52
N GLN A 103 -19.39 -9.73 2.75
CA GLN A 103 -20.09 -11.00 2.45
C GLN A 103 -19.20 -11.99 1.70
N LYS A 104 -18.24 -11.51 0.91
CA LYS A 104 -17.26 -12.33 0.18
C LYS A 104 -16.00 -12.66 1.00
N GLY A 105 -15.83 -12.06 2.19
CA GLY A 105 -14.62 -12.19 3.00
C GLY A 105 -13.42 -11.39 2.46
N GLU A 106 -13.67 -10.33 1.68
CA GLU A 106 -12.64 -9.58 0.93
C GLU A 106 -12.28 -8.21 1.53
N VAL A 107 -12.66 -7.94 2.78
CA VAL A 107 -12.40 -6.63 3.43
C VAL A 107 -11.03 -6.52 4.08
N VAL A 108 -10.01 -7.22 3.59
CA VAL A 108 -8.72 -7.24 4.29
C VAL A 108 -7.82 -6.12 3.77
N GLY A 109 -7.60 -5.09 4.59
CA GLY A 109 -6.72 -3.97 4.25
C GLY A 109 -5.23 -4.22 4.50
N TYR A 110 -4.38 -3.38 3.91
CA TYR A 110 -2.93 -3.32 4.12
C TYR A 110 -2.48 -2.36 5.23
N THR A 111 -3.38 -1.51 5.73
CA THR A 111 -3.03 -0.52 6.75
C THR A 111 -2.88 -1.20 8.11
N GLY A 112 -1.61 -1.41 8.50
CA GLY A 112 -1.19 -2.21 9.64
C GLY A 112 -1.33 -1.55 11.02
N VAL A 113 -1.41 -2.41 12.02
CA VAL A 113 -1.74 -2.17 13.43
C VAL A 113 -0.62 -1.41 14.16
N GLY A 114 -0.93 -0.25 14.75
CA GLY A 114 -0.03 0.39 15.72
C GLY A 114 -0.34 1.85 16.01
N LYS A 115 -0.73 2.62 14.99
CA LYS A 115 -1.10 4.03 15.18
C LYS A 115 -2.61 4.18 15.30
N GLY A 116 -3.05 4.81 16.41
CA GLY A 116 -4.48 5.05 16.67
C GLY A 116 -5.04 6.26 15.91
N GLY A 117 -4.18 7.18 15.50
CA GLY A 117 -4.53 8.40 14.76
C GLY A 117 -3.30 9.26 14.46
N ILE A 118 -3.51 10.30 13.65
CA ILE A 118 -2.51 11.32 13.30
C ILE A 118 -2.92 12.61 14.03
N VAL A 119 -1.97 13.17 14.78
CA VAL A 119 -2.15 14.40 15.57
C VAL A 119 -0.87 15.23 15.51
N GLY A 120 -1.01 16.56 15.60
CA GLY A 120 0.11 17.49 15.65
C GLY A 120 0.67 17.93 14.29
N LEU A 121 -0.08 17.77 13.21
CA LEU A 121 0.16 18.36 11.90
C LEU A 121 -0.48 19.75 11.79
N SER A 122 0.27 20.66 11.20
CA SER A 122 -0.24 21.94 10.73
C SER A 122 -1.19 21.76 9.52
N PRO A 123 -2.09 22.72 9.26
CA PRO A 123 -2.93 22.72 8.06
C PRO A 123 -2.12 22.60 6.76
N GLN A 124 -0.93 23.21 6.71
CA GLN A 124 -0.02 23.14 5.56
C GLN A 124 0.53 21.72 5.36
N GLU A 125 0.87 21.01 6.44
CA GLU A 125 1.33 19.62 6.36
C GLU A 125 0.20 18.68 5.91
N VAL A 126 -1.02 18.86 6.44
CA VAL A 126 -2.20 18.11 5.98
C VAL A 126 -2.49 18.38 4.51
N SER A 127 -2.36 19.63 4.07
CA SER A 127 -2.50 20.03 2.66
C SER A 127 -1.50 19.31 1.76
N LYS A 128 -0.22 19.23 2.18
CA LYS A 128 0.81 18.47 1.45
C LYS A 128 0.51 16.97 1.36
N VAL A 129 -0.05 16.36 2.41
CA VAL A 129 -0.51 14.96 2.35
C VAL A 129 -1.63 14.83 1.32
N ARG A 130 -2.62 15.73 1.32
CA ARG A 130 -3.70 15.70 0.31
C ARG A 130 -3.15 15.85 -1.11
N GLU A 131 -2.22 16.77 -1.34
CA GLU A 131 -1.60 17.00 -2.65
C GLU A 131 -0.84 15.77 -3.15
N PHE A 132 -0.13 15.08 -2.25
CA PHE A 132 0.52 13.80 -2.57
C PHE A 132 -0.51 12.76 -3.05
N PHE A 133 -1.60 12.58 -2.31
CA PHE A 133 -2.66 11.64 -2.67
C PHE A 133 -3.34 12.00 -3.99
N LYS A 134 -3.60 13.29 -4.21
CA LYS A 134 -4.16 13.78 -5.47
C LYS A 134 -3.23 13.46 -6.64
N SER A 135 -1.94 13.78 -6.49
CA SER A 135 -0.92 13.53 -7.51
C SER A 135 -0.80 12.04 -7.84
N LEU A 136 -0.86 11.18 -6.82
CA LEU A 136 -0.88 9.72 -7.02
C LEU A 136 -2.16 9.24 -7.71
N TYR A 137 -3.33 9.78 -7.33
CA TYR A 137 -4.61 9.36 -7.91
C TYR A 137 -4.70 9.69 -9.41
N GLU A 138 -4.16 10.84 -9.81
CA GLU A 138 -4.17 11.38 -11.18
C GLU A 138 -3.00 10.90 -12.06
N ALA A 139 -1.96 10.31 -11.46
CA ALA A 139 -0.78 9.86 -12.18
C ALA A 139 -1.10 8.71 -13.16
N ALA A 140 -0.67 8.88 -14.41
CA ALA A 140 -0.84 7.91 -15.50
C ALA A 140 0.46 7.17 -15.89
N SER A 141 1.57 7.41 -15.19
CA SER A 141 2.86 6.80 -15.50
C SER A 141 3.74 6.63 -14.26
N PHE A 142 4.69 5.69 -14.33
CA PHE A 142 5.70 5.49 -13.30
C PHE A 142 6.47 6.78 -12.98
N ALA A 143 6.85 7.57 -13.99
CA ALA A 143 7.56 8.83 -13.79
C ALA A 143 6.73 9.85 -13.00
N ALA A 144 5.42 9.93 -13.25
CA ALA A 144 4.53 10.82 -12.52
C ALA A 144 4.34 10.37 -11.05
N VAL A 145 4.19 9.06 -10.82
CA VAL A 145 4.09 8.48 -9.47
C VAL A 145 5.38 8.72 -8.69
N ARG A 146 6.53 8.45 -9.32
CA ARG A 146 7.85 8.68 -8.72
C ARG A 146 8.03 10.15 -8.31
N LYS A 147 7.69 11.08 -9.19
CA LYS A 147 7.76 12.52 -8.89
C LYS A 147 6.87 12.89 -7.69
N ALA A 148 5.65 12.36 -7.61
CA ALA A 148 4.75 12.62 -6.49
C ALA A 148 5.34 12.13 -5.16
N VAL A 149 5.94 10.93 -5.17
CA VAL A 149 6.66 10.36 -4.02
C VAL A 149 7.83 11.24 -3.60
N GLU A 150 8.72 11.60 -4.53
CA GLU A 150 9.94 12.36 -4.25
C GLU A 150 9.61 13.75 -3.67
N VAL A 151 8.58 14.42 -4.20
CA VAL A 151 8.09 15.70 -3.65
C VAL A 151 7.58 15.53 -2.23
N TYR A 152 6.83 14.45 -1.96
CA TYR A 152 6.27 14.20 -0.64
C TYR A 152 7.34 13.82 0.40
N THR A 153 8.28 12.94 0.05
CA THR A 153 9.36 12.53 0.96
C THR A 153 10.28 13.72 1.28
N ALA A 154 10.60 14.56 0.29
CA ALA A 154 11.37 15.78 0.50
C ALA A 154 10.66 16.80 1.40
N ALA A 155 9.33 16.76 1.49
CA ALA A 155 8.58 17.65 2.38
C ALA A 155 8.70 17.29 3.86
N GLY A 156 9.19 16.09 4.20
CA GLY A 156 9.52 15.69 5.58
C GLY A 156 8.34 15.74 6.54
N ILE A 157 7.14 15.34 6.09
CA ILE A 157 5.92 15.45 6.89
C ILE A 157 6.00 14.54 8.13
N PRO A 158 5.95 15.10 9.35
CA PRO A 158 5.98 14.30 10.56
C PRO A 158 4.74 13.41 10.64
N GLN A 159 4.76 12.40 11.51
CA GLN A 159 3.58 11.56 11.83
C GLN A 159 2.99 10.71 10.69
N VAL A 160 3.18 11.02 9.42
CA VAL A 160 2.70 10.27 8.26
C VAL A 160 3.91 9.62 7.58
N THR A 161 4.52 8.69 8.31
CA THR A 161 5.75 8.00 7.89
C THR A 161 5.45 6.93 6.84
N GLU A 162 6.51 6.31 6.31
CA GLU A 162 6.46 5.26 5.28
C GLU A 162 5.49 4.14 5.63
N GLY A 163 5.48 3.70 6.89
CA GLY A 163 4.56 2.64 7.35
C GLY A 163 3.07 3.02 7.31
N ILE A 164 2.76 4.31 7.13
CA ILE A 164 1.39 4.83 7.03
C ILE A 164 1.07 5.19 5.59
N TYR A 165 1.93 5.94 4.90
CA TYR A 165 1.63 6.37 3.54
C TYR A 165 1.89 5.27 2.50
N SER A 166 2.79 4.30 2.72
CA SER A 166 3.08 3.29 1.69
C SER A 166 1.87 2.39 1.39
N PRO A 167 1.08 1.89 2.37
CA PRO A 167 -0.16 1.18 2.06
C PRO A 167 -1.17 2.06 1.31
N TRP A 168 -1.26 3.34 1.66
CA TRP A 168 -2.18 4.28 1.00
C TRP A 168 -1.77 4.58 -0.44
N ALA A 169 -0.48 4.80 -0.66
CA ALA A 169 0.10 4.96 -1.99
C ALA A 169 -0.08 3.69 -2.84
N HIS A 170 0.04 2.52 -2.22
CA HIS A 170 -0.22 1.24 -2.86
C HIS A 170 -1.70 1.07 -3.27
N TYR A 171 -2.66 1.46 -2.43
CA TYR A 171 -4.09 1.44 -2.85
C TYR A 171 -4.33 2.30 -4.09
N LEU A 172 -3.63 3.43 -4.21
CA LEU A 172 -3.75 4.31 -5.36
C LEU A 172 -3.00 3.75 -6.58
N GLN A 173 -1.80 3.19 -6.41
CA GLN A 173 -0.91 2.81 -7.51
C GLN A 173 -0.24 1.45 -7.22
N PRO A 174 -1.01 0.33 -7.21
CA PRO A 174 -0.53 -0.96 -6.72
C PRO A 174 0.63 -1.54 -7.55
N GLY A 175 0.71 -1.19 -8.85
CA GLY A 175 1.81 -1.62 -9.72
C GLY A 175 3.08 -0.78 -9.66
N PHE A 176 3.07 0.33 -8.93
CA PHE A 176 4.23 1.23 -8.82
C PHE A 176 4.69 1.47 -7.38
N CYS A 177 3.77 1.44 -6.42
CA CYS A 177 4.04 1.74 -5.02
C CYS A 177 4.10 0.44 -4.20
N PRO A 178 5.28 0.00 -3.74
CA PRO A 178 5.38 -1.18 -2.88
C PRO A 178 4.87 -0.91 -1.45
N ILE A 179 4.41 -1.96 -0.77
CA ILE A 179 4.05 -1.87 0.65
C ILE A 179 5.34 -2.10 1.46
N ILE A 180 5.78 -1.12 2.27
CA ILE A 180 6.91 -1.37 3.17
C ILE A 180 6.41 -1.99 4.46
N ASN A 181 6.56 -3.31 4.57
CA ASN A 181 6.37 -4.00 5.83
C ASN A 181 7.73 -4.18 6.55
N LYS A 182 7.70 -4.37 7.88
CA LYS A 182 8.94 -4.58 8.67
C LYS A 182 9.67 -5.88 8.31
N ARG A 183 8.98 -6.87 7.76
CA ARG A 183 9.51 -8.20 7.44
C ARG A 183 10.39 -8.18 6.17
N SER A 184 10.08 -7.30 5.23
CA SER A 184 10.84 -7.09 3.99
C SER A 184 12.18 -6.36 4.22
N ARG A 185 12.39 -5.75 5.40
CA ARG A 185 13.63 -5.02 5.74
C ARG A 185 14.88 -5.92 5.77
N GLY A 186 14.73 -7.19 6.15
CA GLY A 186 15.85 -8.14 6.17
C GLY A 186 16.42 -8.36 4.77
N PHE A 187 15.54 -8.63 3.80
CA PHE A 187 15.91 -8.75 2.39
C PHE A 187 16.53 -7.45 1.84
N LEU A 188 15.92 -6.29 2.10
CA LEU A 188 16.41 -5.01 1.61
C LEU A 188 17.83 -4.70 2.11
N LYS A 189 18.09 -4.99 3.39
CA LYS A 189 19.42 -4.85 3.97
C LYS A 189 20.45 -5.73 3.27
N GLU A 190 20.08 -6.97 2.93
CA GLU A 190 20.98 -7.92 2.26
C GLU A 190 21.39 -7.47 0.86
N ILE A 191 20.49 -6.81 0.12
CA ILE A 191 20.78 -6.25 -1.20
C ILE A 191 21.28 -4.79 -1.16
N GLU A 192 21.66 -4.31 0.03
CA GLU A 192 22.22 -2.98 0.29
C GLU A 192 21.32 -1.78 -0.10
N VAL A 193 20.00 -1.99 -0.10
CA VAL A 193 18.98 -0.98 -0.39
C VAL A 193 18.42 -0.39 0.89
N SER A 194 18.38 0.94 0.99
CA SER A 194 17.78 1.61 2.15
C SER A 194 16.26 1.56 2.08
N TRP A 195 15.61 1.16 3.18
CA TRP A 195 14.15 1.21 3.30
C TRP A 195 13.60 2.64 3.46
N GLU A 196 14.49 3.62 3.73
CA GLU A 196 14.13 5.03 3.89
C GLU A 196 14.01 5.73 2.53
N ASN A 197 14.58 5.16 1.48
CA ASN A 197 14.49 5.69 0.12
C ASN A 197 13.35 5.01 -0.64
N TYR A 198 12.10 5.48 -0.44
CA TYR A 198 10.92 4.87 -1.07
C TYR A 198 11.01 4.81 -2.60
N ALA A 199 11.61 5.82 -3.24
CA ALA A 199 11.79 5.84 -4.70
C ALA A 199 12.72 4.71 -5.17
N GLU A 200 13.78 4.41 -4.42
CA GLU A 200 14.66 3.26 -4.68
C GLU A 200 13.92 1.93 -4.54
N LEU A 201 13.06 1.83 -3.54
CA LEU A 201 12.21 0.65 -3.35
C LEU A 201 11.23 0.46 -4.51
N MET A 202 10.67 1.53 -5.07
CA MET A 202 9.81 1.44 -6.25
C MET A 202 10.56 0.82 -7.45
N ASP A 203 11.82 1.20 -7.67
CA ASP A 203 12.64 0.63 -8.75
C ASP A 203 12.93 -0.86 -8.52
N VAL A 204 13.33 -1.23 -7.30
CA VAL A 204 13.67 -2.61 -6.93
C VAL A 204 12.44 -3.51 -7.03
N PHE A 205 11.34 -3.13 -6.40
CA PHE A 205 10.11 -3.92 -6.44
C PHE A 205 9.51 -3.94 -7.84
N GLY A 206 9.58 -2.84 -8.59
CA GLY A 206 9.13 -2.80 -9.99
C GLY A 206 9.91 -3.76 -10.88
N ALA A 207 11.23 -3.81 -10.75
CA ALA A 207 12.08 -4.76 -11.46
C ALA A 207 11.74 -6.21 -11.09
N MET A 208 11.54 -6.48 -9.79
CA MET A 208 11.13 -7.80 -9.28
C MET A 208 9.75 -8.20 -9.78
N GLY A 209 8.76 -7.31 -9.71
CA GLY A 209 7.41 -7.54 -10.20
C GLY A 209 7.39 -7.89 -11.69
N LYS A 210 8.13 -7.15 -12.51
CA LYS A 210 8.31 -7.47 -13.93
C LYS A 210 8.97 -8.83 -14.14
N LYS A 211 10.02 -9.16 -13.38
CA LYS A 211 10.72 -10.46 -13.51
C LYS A 211 9.84 -11.64 -13.08
N PHE A 212 9.04 -11.47 -12.03
CA PHE A 212 8.25 -12.55 -11.45
C PHE A 212 6.87 -12.69 -12.11
N GLY A 213 6.50 -11.75 -12.99
CA GLY A 213 5.16 -11.65 -13.56
C GLY A 213 4.13 -11.39 -12.46
N MET A 214 4.40 -10.39 -11.62
CA MET A 214 3.55 -9.89 -10.54
C MET A 214 3.33 -8.40 -10.76
N GLU A 215 2.20 -8.04 -11.38
CA GLU A 215 1.88 -6.63 -11.68
C GLU A 215 1.54 -5.84 -10.41
N ASP A 216 0.95 -6.47 -9.41
CA ASP A 216 0.70 -5.89 -8.09
C ASP A 216 1.95 -6.07 -7.20
N LEU A 217 2.56 -4.95 -6.77
CA LEU A 217 3.77 -4.97 -5.94
C LEU A 217 3.53 -5.45 -4.50
N GLY A 218 2.27 -5.57 -4.07
CA GLY A 218 1.87 -6.23 -2.83
C GLY A 218 2.11 -7.73 -2.86
N LEU A 219 2.07 -8.35 -4.05
CA LEU A 219 2.48 -9.76 -4.24
C LEU A 219 4.00 -9.92 -4.10
N VAL A 220 4.77 -8.94 -4.62
CA VAL A 220 6.23 -8.92 -4.45
C VAL A 220 6.57 -8.77 -2.96
N ASP A 221 5.93 -7.84 -2.25
CA ASP A 221 6.08 -7.70 -0.78
C ASP A 221 5.77 -9.00 -0.04
N GLU A 222 4.67 -9.66 -0.40
CA GLU A 222 4.28 -10.94 0.20
C GLU A 222 5.30 -12.05 -0.07
N PHE A 223 5.87 -12.09 -1.27
CA PHE A 223 6.86 -13.10 -1.64
C PHE A 223 8.18 -12.93 -0.89
N ILE A 224 8.64 -11.68 -0.72
CA ILE A 224 9.92 -11.38 -0.06
C ILE A 224 9.82 -11.31 1.47
N LYS A 225 8.62 -11.30 2.06
CA LYS A 225 8.50 -11.21 3.52
C LYS A 225 8.91 -12.49 4.24
N ASP A 226 8.93 -13.63 3.53
CA ASP A 226 9.35 -14.92 4.08
C ASP A 226 10.88 -15.05 4.03
N GLU A 227 11.50 -15.01 5.21
CA GLU A 227 12.94 -15.10 5.40
C GLU A 227 13.56 -16.36 4.83
N HIS A 228 12.84 -17.48 4.90
CA HIS A 228 13.31 -18.71 4.32
C HIS A 228 13.42 -18.59 2.79
N THR A 229 12.39 -18.01 2.17
CA THR A 229 12.32 -17.79 0.73
C THR A 229 13.43 -16.86 0.24
N TRP A 230 13.61 -15.67 0.83
CA TRP A 230 14.58 -14.72 0.27
C TRP A 230 16.04 -15.09 0.53
N ARG A 231 16.40 -15.63 1.71
CA ARG A 231 17.78 -16.08 1.99
C ARG A 231 18.20 -17.21 1.06
N ARG A 232 17.29 -18.15 0.79
CA ARG A 232 17.60 -19.30 -0.08
C ARG A 232 17.50 -18.99 -1.54
N THR A 233 16.76 -17.96 -1.95
CA THR A 233 16.40 -17.75 -3.35
C THR A 233 17.00 -16.47 -3.91
N LEU A 234 16.85 -15.34 -3.22
CA LEU A 234 16.97 -14.01 -3.81
C LEU A 234 18.33 -13.34 -3.58
N THR A 235 19.02 -13.63 -2.49
CA THR A 235 20.27 -12.95 -2.09
C THR A 235 21.35 -12.95 -3.18
N ASP A 236 21.56 -14.08 -3.88
CA ASP A 236 22.58 -14.15 -4.94
C ASP A 236 22.06 -13.71 -6.32
N ILE A 237 20.75 -13.48 -6.42
CA ILE A 237 20.02 -13.30 -7.68
C ILE A 237 19.71 -11.84 -7.93
N VAL A 238 19.28 -11.11 -6.91
CA VAL A 238 18.93 -9.69 -6.99
C VAL A 238 20.15 -8.88 -6.59
N ARG A 239 20.70 -8.14 -7.56
CA ARG A 239 21.87 -7.28 -7.37
C ARG A 239 21.49 -5.85 -7.67
N VAL A 240 21.84 -4.94 -6.77
CA VAL A 240 21.61 -3.50 -6.95
C VAL A 240 22.95 -2.82 -7.10
N ARG A 241 23.15 -2.12 -8.22
CA ARG A 241 24.33 -1.27 -8.45
C ARG A 241 23.89 0.19 -8.37
N LYS A 242 24.48 0.95 -7.44
CA LYS A 242 24.10 2.34 -7.17
C LYS A 242 24.47 3.26 -8.34
#